data_AF-A0A957YVW4-F1
#
_entry.id   AF-A0A957YVW4-F1
#
_cell.length_a   1.000
_cell.length_b   1.000
_cell.length_c   1.000
_cell.angle_alpha   90.00
_cell.angle_beta   90.00
_cell.angle_gamma   90.00
#
_symmetry.space_group_name_H-M   'P 1'
#
loop_
_entity.id
_entity.type
_entity.pdbx_description
1 polymer ?
#
loop_
_entity_poly.entity_id
_entity_poly.type
_entity_poly.pdbx_seq_one_letter_code
_entity_poly.pdbx_strand_id
1 'polypeptide(L)'
;MNNKQGSQIIMWVAIALIVITGLVHLIDAPDALEEAAYKGWLFYGNAIAALIAAVGIFRGERSWGWNFGALVALLTIVGYVASRTIGLPQIPAEPDEWLEPLG
;
A
#
# COMPACT_ATOMS: atom_id res chain seq x y z
N MET A 1 -17.21 19.43 -18.25
CA MET A 1 -16.07 19.54 -17.32
C MET A 1 -14.82 19.85 -18.12
N ASN A 2 -13.99 20.80 -17.69
CA ASN A 2 -12.73 21.05 -18.38
C ASN A 2 -11.74 19.88 -18.09
N ASN A 3 -10.90 19.52 -19.05
CA ASN A 3 -10.02 18.35 -18.94
C ASN A 3 -8.98 18.50 -17.80
N LYS A 4 -8.72 19.74 -17.35
CA LYS A 4 -7.79 20.04 -16.26
C LYS A 4 -8.37 19.69 -14.88
N GLN A 5 -9.66 19.97 -14.64
CA GLN A 5 -10.36 19.66 -13.40
C GLN A 5 -10.46 18.14 -13.19
N GLY A 6 -10.80 17.38 -14.25
CA GLY A 6 -10.82 15.92 -14.19
C GLY A 6 -9.44 15.33 -13.83
N SER A 7 -8.37 15.86 -14.42
CA SER A 7 -7.00 15.43 -14.10
C SER A 7 -6.58 15.77 -12.66
N GLN A 8 -7.07 16.87 -12.10
CA GLN A 8 -6.75 17.29 -10.72
C GLN A 8 -7.46 16.41 -9.69
N ILE A 9 -8.74 16.09 -9.92
CA ILE A 9 -9.49 15.18 -9.03
C ILE A 9 -8.82 13.80 -9.01
N ILE A 10 -8.47 13.25 -10.16
CA ILE A 10 -7.79 11.94 -10.26
C ILE A 10 -6.47 11.93 -9.48
N MET A 11 -5.68 13.01 -9.60
CA MET A 11 -4.42 13.15 -8.88
C MET A 11 -4.64 13.13 -7.37
N TRP A 12 -5.58 13.94 -6.86
CA TRP A 12 -5.85 14.01 -5.42
C TRP A 12 -6.43 12.71 -4.87
N VAL A 13 -7.31 12.04 -5.62
CA VAL A 13 -7.83 10.71 -5.25
C VAL A 13 -6.69 9.70 -5.18
N ALA A 14 -5.79 9.67 -6.17
CA ALA A 14 -4.65 8.75 -6.16
C ALA A 14 -3.72 9.00 -4.97
N ILE A 15 -3.41 10.27 -4.68
CA ILE A 15 -2.62 10.66 -3.50
C ILE A 15 -3.31 10.22 -2.21
N ALA A 16 -4.60 10.49 -2.06
CA ALA A 16 -5.35 10.12 -0.85
C ALA A 16 -5.33 8.60 -0.64
N LEU A 17 -5.62 7.83 -1.68
CA LEU A 17 -5.64 6.37 -1.61
C LEU A 17 -4.26 5.80 -1.24
N ILE A 18 -3.19 6.22 -1.93
CA ILE A 18 -1.86 5.66 -1.66
C ILE A 18 -1.35 6.07 -0.27
N VAL A 19 -1.65 7.28 0.19
CA VAL A 19 -1.30 7.73 1.55
C VAL A 19 -2.07 6.93 2.60
N ILE A 20 -3.37 6.70 2.42
CA ILE A 20 -4.16 5.85 3.33
C ILE A 20 -3.59 4.44 3.38
N THR A 21 -3.26 3.85 2.24
CA THR A 21 -2.59 2.53 2.19
C THR A 21 -1.30 2.54 3.01
N GLY A 22 -0.43 3.53 2.82
CA GLY A 22 0.81 3.65 3.57
C GLY A 22 0.59 3.84 5.08
N LEU A 23 -0.43 4.62 5.47
CA LEU A 23 -0.77 4.84 6.88
C LEU A 23 -1.26 3.58 7.58
N VAL A 24 -2.11 2.79 6.93
CA VAL A 24 -2.59 1.50 7.49
C VAL A 24 -1.40 0.57 7.75
N HIS A 25 -0.50 0.40 6.76
CA HIS A 25 0.69 -0.44 6.95
C HIS A 25 1.62 0.11 8.03
N LEU A 26 1.73 1.43 8.17
CA LEU A 26 2.54 2.04 9.23
C LEU A 26 1.97 1.75 10.63
N ILE A 27 0.65 1.77 10.77
CA ILE A 27 -0.06 1.48 12.02
C ILE A 27 0.12 0.01 12.40
N ASP A 28 -0.02 -0.90 11.44
CA ASP A 28 0.06 -2.35 11.68
C ASP A 28 1.50 -2.89 11.76
N ALA A 29 2.49 -2.09 11.38
CA ALA A 29 3.90 -2.53 11.31
C ALA A 29 4.46 -3.06 12.65
N PRO A 30 4.15 -2.49 13.83
CA PRO A 30 4.63 -3.02 15.11
C PRO A 30 4.12 -4.43 15.39
N ASP A 31 2.82 -4.68 15.24
CA ASP A 31 2.23 -6.00 15.45
C ASP A 31 2.79 -7.01 14.45
N ALA A 32 2.97 -6.58 13.18
CA ALA A 32 3.61 -7.38 12.16
C ALA A 32 5.09 -7.70 12.45
N LEU A 33 5.83 -6.82 13.16
CA LEU A 33 7.20 -7.12 13.60
C LEU A 33 7.23 -8.23 14.66
N GLU A 34 6.24 -8.25 15.56
CA GLU A 34 6.11 -9.28 16.60
C GLU A 34 5.76 -10.64 16.00
N GLU A 35 4.90 -10.67 14.98
CA GLU A 35 4.52 -11.88 14.25
C GLU A 35 5.68 -12.42 13.40
N ALA A 36 6.29 -11.55 12.57
CA ALA A 36 7.49 -11.88 11.82
C ALA A 36 8.24 -10.60 11.41
N ALA A 37 9.50 -10.47 11.85
CA ALA A 37 10.30 -9.26 11.61
C ALA A 37 10.32 -8.77 10.15
N TYR A 38 10.35 -9.68 9.17
CA TYR A 38 10.35 -9.27 7.76
C TYR A 38 8.99 -8.68 7.32
N LYS A 39 7.86 -9.14 7.86
CA LYS A 39 6.51 -8.63 7.57
C LYS A 39 6.40 -7.18 8.04
N GLY A 40 6.84 -6.90 9.27
CA GLY A 40 6.90 -5.53 9.79
C GLY A 40 7.81 -4.60 8.97
N TRP A 41 8.99 -5.07 8.54
CA TRP A 41 9.84 -4.28 7.64
C TRP A 41 9.23 -4.04 6.26
N LEU A 42 8.51 -5.01 5.70
CA LEU A 42 7.75 -4.83 4.46
C LEU A 42 6.66 -3.77 4.65
N PHE A 43 6.00 -3.71 5.80
CA PHE A 43 4.98 -2.72 6.12
C PHE A 43 5.56 -1.30 6.23
N TYR A 44 6.67 -1.12 6.97
CA TYR A 44 7.39 0.16 6.98
C TYR A 44 7.88 0.56 5.59
N GLY A 45 8.41 -0.39 4.82
CA GLY A 45 8.84 -0.17 3.44
C GLY A 45 7.68 0.28 2.56
N ASN A 46 6.50 -0.31 2.73
CA ASN A 46 5.29 0.08 2.02
C ASN A 46 4.88 1.52 2.35
N ALA A 47 4.85 1.88 3.64
CA ALA A 47 4.52 3.23 4.09
C ALA A 47 5.46 4.28 3.48
N ILE A 48 6.78 4.03 3.50
CA ILE A 48 7.78 4.91 2.89
C ILE A 48 7.58 4.99 1.37
N ALA A 49 7.40 3.86 0.69
CA ALA A 49 7.20 3.82 -0.76
C ALA A 49 5.90 4.54 -1.19
N ALA A 50 4.83 4.41 -0.41
CA ALA A 50 3.58 5.12 -0.62
C ALA A 50 3.75 6.64 -0.54
N LEU A 51 4.51 7.15 0.43
CA LEU A 51 4.83 8.57 0.53
C LEU A 51 5.70 9.05 -0.65
N ILE A 52 6.69 8.26 -1.07
CA ILE A 52 7.51 8.57 -2.25
C ILE A 52 6.64 8.65 -3.52
N ALA A 53 5.72 7.70 -3.70
CA ALA A 53 4.76 7.70 -4.81
C ALA A 53 3.85 8.95 -4.77
N ALA A 54 3.30 9.28 -3.61
CA ALA A 54 2.46 10.47 -3.42
C ALA A 54 3.20 11.76 -3.79
N VAL A 55 4.46 11.90 -3.37
CA VAL A 55 5.31 13.04 -3.73
C VAL A 55 5.56 13.09 -5.24
N GLY A 56 5.85 11.95 -5.88
CA GLY A 56 6.01 11.87 -7.34
C GLY A 56 4.75 12.31 -8.09
N ILE A 57 3.59 11.79 -7.69
CA ILE A 57 2.29 12.14 -8.28
C ILE A 57 2.01 13.64 -8.09
N PHE A 58 2.22 14.18 -6.88
CA PHE A 58 1.99 15.59 -6.56
C PHE A 58 2.89 16.54 -7.36
N ARG A 59 4.15 16.15 -7.60
CA ARG A 59 5.11 16.94 -8.40
C ARG A 59 4.83 16.92 -9.90
N GLY A 60 3.79 16.20 -10.34
CA GLY A 60 3.43 16.09 -11.76
C GLY A 60 4.31 15.12 -12.54
N GLU A 61 5.05 14.24 -11.84
CA GLU A 61 5.92 13.22 -12.44
C GLU A 61 5.08 12.07 -13.00
N ARG A 62 4.41 12.34 -14.13
CA ARG A 62 3.34 11.53 -14.71
C ARG A 62 3.75 10.07 -14.94
N SER A 63 5.00 9.83 -15.33
CA SER A 63 5.51 8.50 -15.65
C SER A 63 5.88 7.72 -14.39
N TRP A 64 6.90 8.16 -13.65
CA TRP A 64 7.45 7.33 -12.58
C TRP A 64 6.58 7.35 -11.32
N GLY A 65 5.98 8.47 -10.92
CA GLY A 65 5.17 8.56 -9.70
C GLY A 65 3.94 7.64 -9.75
N TRP A 66 3.26 7.62 -10.90
CA TRP A 66 2.09 6.75 -11.13
C TRP A 66 2.47 5.28 -11.25
N ASN A 67 3.50 4.95 -12.05
CA ASN A 67 3.95 3.57 -12.20
C ASN A 67 4.48 2.99 -10.88
N PHE A 68 5.21 3.80 -10.10
CA PHE A 68 5.71 3.40 -8.80
C PHE A 68 4.57 3.21 -7.80
N GLY A 69 3.60 4.13 -7.73
CA GLY A 69 2.40 3.97 -6.89
C GLY A 69 1.60 2.71 -7.25
N ALA A 70 1.44 2.42 -8.55
CA ALA A 70 0.77 1.20 -9.02
C ALA A 70 1.53 -0.06 -8.61
N LEU A 71 2.87 -0.05 -8.70
CA LEU A 71 3.70 -1.16 -8.25
C LEU A 71 3.58 -1.40 -6.74
N VAL A 72 3.61 -0.33 -5.93
CA VAL A 72 3.45 -0.42 -4.46
C VAL A 72 2.10 -1.06 -4.11
N ALA A 73 1.01 -0.55 -4.69
CA ALA A 73 -0.33 -1.09 -4.47
C ALA A 73 -0.46 -2.55 -4.93
N LEU A 74 0.13 -2.90 -6.09
CA LEU A 74 0.11 -4.27 -6.59
C LEU A 74 0.85 -5.23 -5.64
N LEU A 75 2.03 -4.85 -5.17
CA LEU A 75 2.81 -5.67 -4.23
C LEU A 75 2.07 -5.86 -2.90
N THR A 76 1.40 -4.82 -2.39
CA THR A 76 0.49 -4.93 -1.23
C THR A 76 -0.58 -5.97 -1.46
N ILE A 77 -1.32 -5.87 -2.57
CA ILE A 77 -2.42 -6.79 -2.89
C ILE A 77 -1.91 -8.22 -3.03
N VAL A 78 -0.78 -8.42 -3.72
CA VAL A 78 -0.17 -9.75 -3.91
C VAL A 78 0.24 -10.34 -2.56
N GLY A 79 0.86 -9.54 -1.69
CA GLY A 79 1.24 -9.99 -0.33
C GLY A 79 0.02 -10.39 0.49
N TYR A 80 -1.04 -9.59 0.44
CA TYR A 80 -2.31 -9.88 1.12
C TYR A 80 -2.99 -11.14 0.59
N VAL A 81 -3.09 -11.30 -0.73
CA VAL A 81 -3.64 -12.54 -1.32
C VAL A 81 -2.80 -13.75 -0.95
N ALA A 82 -1.48 -13.63 -0.94
CA ALA A 82 -0.58 -14.71 -0.54
C ALA A 82 -0.82 -15.13 0.92
N SER A 83 -0.91 -14.16 1.86
CA SER A 83 -1.17 -14.46 3.28
C SER A 83 -2.51 -15.18 3.49
N ARG A 84 -3.54 -14.85 2.69
CA ARG A 84 -4.86 -15.48 2.80
C ARG A 84 -5.01 -16.80 2.05
N THR A 85 -4.07 -17.18 1.17
CA THR A 85 -4.23 -18.38 0.32
C THR A 85 -3.17 -19.45 0.55
N ILE A 86 -1.89 -19.07 0.51
CA ILE A 86 -0.76 -20.01 0.57
C ILE A 86 0.13 -19.77 1.79
N GLY A 87 -0.12 -18.69 2.54
CA GLY A 87 0.69 -18.25 3.66
C GLY A 87 1.92 -17.48 3.21
N LEU A 88 2.66 -16.95 4.18
CA LEU A 88 3.93 -16.26 3.97
C LEU A 88 5.07 -17.08 4.59
N PRO A 89 6.34 -16.80 4.30
CA PRO A 89 7.44 -17.45 5.00
C PRO A 89 7.25 -17.37 6.52
N GLN A 90 7.24 -18.53 7.19
CA GLN A 90 7.07 -18.64 8.66
C GLN A 90 5.68 -18.26 9.21
N ILE A 91 4.70 -17.94 8.34
CA ILE A 91 3.35 -17.53 8.72
C ILE A 91 2.35 -18.41 7.94
N PRO A 92 1.49 -19.20 8.60
CA PRO A 92 0.51 -20.04 7.91
C PRO A 92 -0.51 -19.20 7.12
N ALA A 93 -1.24 -19.83 6.21
CA ALA A 93 -2.33 -19.17 5.49
C ALA A 93 -3.52 -18.91 6.43
N GLU A 94 -4.17 -17.76 6.26
CA GLU A 94 -5.34 -17.35 7.05
C GLU A 94 -6.56 -17.15 6.13
N PRO A 95 -7.17 -18.22 5.60
CA PRO A 95 -8.18 -18.12 4.56
C PRO A 95 -9.52 -17.53 5.00
N ASP A 96 -9.76 -17.42 6.30
CA ASP A 96 -11.03 -16.92 6.85
C ASP A 96 -10.99 -15.42 7.16
N GLU A 97 -9.84 -14.77 6.98
CA GLU A 97 -9.55 -13.42 7.49
C GLU A 97 -9.57 -12.32 6.39
N TRP A 98 -10.48 -12.43 5.42
CA TRP A 98 -10.58 -11.47 4.29
C TRP A 98 -11.13 -10.09 4.66
N LEU A 99 -11.86 -9.99 5.77
CA LEU A 99 -12.58 -8.79 6.18
C LEU A 99 -12.33 -8.45 7.65
N GLU A 100 -11.18 -8.86 8.17
CA GLU A 100 -10.81 -8.48 9.53
C GLU A 100 -10.78 -6.95 9.67
N PRO A 101 -11.33 -6.43 10.78
CA PRO A 101 -11.26 -5.02 11.07
C PRO A 101 -9.80 -4.59 11.26
N LEU A 102 -9.56 -3.28 11.19
CA LEU A 102 -8.27 -2.71 11.58
C LEU A 102 -8.13 -2.88 13.10
N GLY A 103 -7.20 -3.74 13.53
CA GLY A 103 -6.96 -4.08 14.94
C GLY A 103 -7.86 -5.18 15.47
#